data_AF-A0A1A6HH32-F1
#
_entry.id   AF-A0A1A6HH32-F1
#
_cell.length_a   1.000
_cell.length_b   1.000
_cell.length_c   1.000
_cell.angle_alpha   90.00
_cell.angle_beta   90.00
_cell.angle_gamma   90.00
#
_symmetry.space_group_name_H-M   'P 1'
#
loop_
_entity.id
_entity.type
_entity.pdbx_description
1 polymer ?
#
loop_
_entity_poly.entity_id
_entity_poly.type
_entity_poly.pdbx_seq_one_letter_code
_entity_poly.pdbx_strand_id
1 'polypeptide(L)'
;MIGIPLFGDQHDNIAYMVAKGAAVVLNVRTISGSDLLNALKTVIDNPSYKEKAMWLSTIHHDQPMKPLDRAIFWIEFVMRHKGAKHLRPLARNLTWYQYHSLDVIGFLFACVAAMAFFTIKSCLFIYQKFAKMGTKMKNE
;
A
#
# COMPACT_ATOMS: atom_id res chain seq x y z
N MET A 1 13.94 -22.21 -4.28
CA MET A 1 13.23 -21.36 -5.26
C MET A 1 14.17 -20.27 -5.77
N ILE A 2 14.02 -19.82 -7.02
CA ILE A 2 14.70 -18.61 -7.52
C ILE A 2 13.60 -17.58 -7.79
N GLY A 3 13.63 -16.45 -7.08
CA GLY A 3 12.65 -15.38 -7.27
C GLY A 3 13.21 -14.23 -8.09
N ILE A 4 12.43 -13.76 -9.06
CA ILE A 4 12.74 -12.62 -9.91
C ILE A 4 11.54 -11.65 -9.79
N PRO A 5 11.49 -10.84 -8.72
CA PRO A 5 10.33 -9.98 -8.47
C PRO A 5 10.22 -8.90 -9.54
N LEU A 6 9.00 -8.66 -10.02
CA LEU A 6 8.69 -7.69 -11.07
C LEU A 6 7.94 -6.47 -10.53
N PHE A 7 6.91 -6.69 -9.71
CA PHE A 7 6.05 -5.65 -9.15
C PHE A 7 5.25 -6.16 -7.94
N GLY A 8 4.58 -5.24 -7.24
CA GLY A 8 3.68 -5.57 -6.15
C GLY A 8 4.37 -6.25 -4.98
N ASP A 9 3.66 -7.21 -4.38
CA ASP A 9 4.04 -7.96 -3.18
C ASP A 9 5.17 -8.97 -3.39
N GLN A 10 5.57 -9.21 -4.64
CA GLN A 10 6.62 -10.20 -4.96
C GLN A 10 7.95 -9.91 -4.25
N HIS A 11 8.29 -8.63 -4.05
CA HIS A 11 9.53 -8.22 -3.36
C HIS A 11 9.53 -8.66 -1.90
N ASP A 12 8.42 -8.46 -1.20
CA ASP A 12 8.28 -8.84 0.21
C ASP A 12 8.18 -10.37 0.34
N ASN A 13 7.41 -11.02 -0.53
CA ASN A 13 7.26 -12.47 -0.55
C ASN A 13 8.61 -13.17 -0.78
N ILE A 14 9.44 -12.67 -1.72
CA ILE A 14 10.75 -13.28 -1.96
C ILE A 14 11.72 -12.98 -0.82
N ALA A 15 11.71 -11.77 -0.26
CA ALA A 15 12.53 -11.42 0.89
C ALA A 15 12.22 -12.33 2.09
N TYR A 16 10.94 -12.61 2.34
CA TYR A 16 10.51 -13.59 3.35
C TYR A 16 11.08 -14.99 3.07
N MET A 17 10.99 -15.47 1.83
CA MET A 17 11.48 -16.80 1.47
C MET A 17 13.01 -16.92 1.52
N VAL A 18 13.74 -15.84 1.21
CA VAL A 18 15.19 -15.72 1.41
C VAL A 18 15.53 -15.77 2.90
N ALA A 19 14.80 -15.02 3.74
CA ALA A 19 15.00 -15.02 5.19
C ALA A 19 14.72 -16.40 5.82
N LYS A 20 13.84 -17.21 5.21
CA LYS A 20 13.60 -18.61 5.60
C LYS A 20 14.62 -19.60 5.02
N GLY A 21 15.59 -19.13 4.22
CA GLY A 21 16.61 -19.97 3.59
C GLY A 21 16.07 -20.87 2.48
N ALA A 22 14.89 -20.58 1.92
CA ALA A 22 14.21 -21.40 0.93
C ALA A 22 14.28 -20.80 -0.49
N ALA A 23 14.89 -19.62 -0.64
CA ALA A 23 15.01 -18.96 -1.92
C ALA A 23 16.30 -18.17 -2.12
N VAL A 24 16.63 -17.95 -3.39
CA VAL A 24 17.60 -16.95 -3.88
C VAL A 24 16.81 -15.89 -4.63
N VAL A 25 17.18 -14.62 -4.48
CA VAL A 25 16.57 -13.50 -5.21
C VAL A 25 17.53 -13.00 -6.29
N LEU A 26 17.01 -12.72 -7.48
CA LEU A 26 17.74 -12.07 -8.57
C LEU A 26 17.03 -10.78 -8.96
N ASN A 27 17.81 -9.75 -9.27
CA ASN A 27 17.27 -8.46 -9.70
C ASN A 27 17.01 -8.49 -11.21
N VAL A 28 15.73 -8.34 -11.60
CA VAL A 28 15.31 -8.41 -13.01
C VAL A 28 16.02 -7.38 -13.91
N ARG A 29 16.48 -6.25 -13.36
CA ARG A 29 17.13 -5.19 -14.14
C ARG A 29 18.61 -5.46 -14.41
N THR A 30 19.25 -6.31 -13.61
CA THR A 30 20.70 -6.52 -13.65
C THR A 30 21.10 -7.97 -13.92
N ILE A 31 20.15 -8.90 -13.90
CA ILE A 31 20.39 -10.33 -14.09
C ILE A 31 21.06 -10.62 -15.44
N SER A 32 22.12 -11.42 -15.40
CA SER A 32 22.76 -12.01 -16.58
C SER A 32 22.48 -13.51 -16.69
N GLY A 33 22.84 -14.11 -17.83
CA GLY A 33 22.73 -15.56 -18.01
C GLY A 33 23.60 -16.35 -17.00
N SER A 34 24.77 -15.83 -16.64
CA SER A 34 25.62 -16.43 -15.61
C SER A 34 25.02 -16.34 -14.21
N ASP A 35 24.35 -15.23 -13.86
CA ASP A 35 23.70 -15.09 -12.56
C ASP A 35 22.56 -16.11 -12.41
N LEU A 36 21.78 -16.29 -13.47
CA LEU A 36 20.71 -17.28 -13.49
C LEU A 36 21.25 -18.71 -13.35
N LEU A 37 22.33 -19.04 -14.10
CA LEU A 37 22.97 -20.35 -14.01
C LEU A 37 23.54 -20.62 -12.62
N ASN A 38 24.16 -19.62 -12.00
CA ASN A 38 24.72 -19.74 -10.66
C ASN A 38 23.62 -19.92 -9.60
N ALA A 39 22.52 -19.17 -9.71
CA ALA A 39 21.36 -19.34 -8.84
C ALA A 39 20.72 -20.73 -8.99
N LEU A 40 20.63 -21.24 -10.22
CA LEU A 40 20.15 -22.59 -10.51
C LEU A 40 21.01 -23.66 -9.82
N LYS A 41 22.32 -23.62 -10.04
CA LYS A 41 23.27 -24.53 -9.37
C LYS A 41 23.16 -24.43 -7.86
N THR A 42 23.10 -23.22 -7.32
CA THR A 42 22.96 -22.99 -5.87
C THR A 42 21.73 -23.68 -5.30
N VAL A 43 20.57 -23.57 -5.96
CA VAL A 43 19.30 -24.13 -5.46
C VAL A 43 19.22 -25.65 -5.68
N ILE A 44 19.82 -26.18 -6.75
CA ILE A 44 19.81 -27.62 -7.08
C ILE A 44 20.84 -28.39 -6.25
N ASP A 45 22.07 -27.88 -6.18
CA ASP A 45 23.22 -28.61 -5.61
C ASP A 45 23.27 -28.52 -4.08
N ASN A 46 22.66 -27.49 -3.48
CA ASN A 46 22.57 -27.36 -2.03
C ASN A 46 21.24 -27.95 -1.50
N PRO A 47 21.27 -29.12 -0.82
CA PRO A 47 20.07 -29.79 -0.33
C PRO A 47 19.28 -28.98 0.70
N SER A 48 19.92 -28.03 1.40
CA SER A 48 19.26 -27.17 2.40
C SER A 48 18.06 -26.44 1.81
N TYR A 49 18.10 -26.01 0.54
CA TYR A 49 16.95 -25.31 -0.07
C TYR A 49 15.72 -26.23 -0.17
N LYS A 50 15.93 -27.50 -0.53
CA LYS A 50 14.86 -28.50 -0.59
C LYS A 50 14.35 -28.82 0.80
N GLU A 51 15.24 -29.05 1.76
CA GLU A 51 14.87 -29.35 3.16
C GLU A 51 14.05 -28.22 3.78
N LYS A 52 14.50 -26.96 3.61
CA LYS A 52 13.75 -25.78 4.09
C LYS A 52 12.41 -25.64 3.39
N ALA A 53 12.33 -25.88 2.09
CA ALA A 53 11.06 -25.85 1.35
C ALA A 53 10.09 -26.95 1.82
N MET A 54 10.57 -28.17 2.04
CA MET A 54 9.76 -29.28 2.56
C MET A 54 9.28 -29.01 3.99
N TRP A 55 10.14 -28.47 4.86
CA TRP A 55 9.77 -28.08 6.22
C TRP A 55 8.74 -26.93 6.24
N LEU A 56 8.89 -25.92 5.38
CA LEU A 56 7.87 -24.88 5.23
C LEU A 56 6.56 -25.46 4.70
N SER A 57 6.62 -26.45 3.81
CA SER A 57 5.44 -27.14 3.29
C SER A 57 4.71 -27.91 4.40
N THR A 58 5.41 -28.61 5.29
CA THR A 58 4.75 -29.31 6.40
C THR A 58 4.01 -28.33 7.31
N ILE A 59 4.63 -27.20 7.66
CA ILE A 59 3.98 -26.14 8.44
C ILE A 59 2.78 -25.55 7.70
N HIS A 60 2.89 -25.33 6.39
CA HIS A 60 1.81 -24.78 5.60
C HIS A 60 0.59 -25.71 5.52
N HIS A 61 0.82 -27.02 5.49
CA HIS A 61 -0.24 -28.02 5.49
C HIS A 61 -0.80 -28.33 6.89
N ASP A 62 -0.06 -28.01 7.95
CA ASP A 62 -0.49 -28.15 9.34
C ASP A 62 -1.49 -27.04 9.72
N GLN A 63 -2.69 -27.14 9.16
CA GLN A 63 -3.79 -26.23 9.42
C GLN A 63 -4.97 -26.98 10.06
N PRO A 64 -5.74 -26.33 10.96
CA PRO A 64 -6.85 -26.96 11.68
C PRO A 64 -8.02 -27.39 10.79
N MET A 65 -8.07 -26.93 9.53
CA MET A 65 -9.14 -27.25 8.58
C MET A 65 -8.54 -27.42 7.19
N LYS A 66 -8.97 -28.45 6.45
CA LYS A 66 -8.51 -28.66 5.08
C LYS A 66 -8.94 -27.49 4.18
N PRO A 67 -8.13 -27.11 3.18
CA PRO A 67 -8.45 -26.00 2.29
C PRO A 67 -9.82 -26.15 1.59
N LEU A 68 -10.20 -27.38 1.22
CA LEU A 68 -11.50 -27.66 0.61
C LEU A 68 -12.67 -27.39 1.56
N ASP A 69 -12.58 -27.89 2.80
CA ASP A 69 -13.62 -27.68 3.81
C ASP A 69 -13.77 -26.19 4.14
N ARG A 70 -12.64 -25.46 4.20
CA ARG A 70 -12.62 -24.01 4.36
C ARG A 70 -13.31 -23.29 3.20
N ALA A 71 -13.08 -23.72 1.97
CA ALA A 71 -13.73 -23.15 0.79
C ALA A 71 -15.25 -23.40 0.81
N ILE A 72 -15.67 -24.64 1.12
CA ILE A 72 -17.09 -25.01 1.27
C ILE A 72 -17.74 -24.13 2.32
N PHE A 73 -17.12 -23.99 3.50
CA PHE A 73 -17.62 -23.12 4.56
C PHE A 73 -17.89 -21.70 4.07
N TRP A 74 -16.94 -21.07 3.36
CA TRP A 74 -17.11 -19.70 2.87
C TRP A 74 -18.16 -19.58 1.77
N ILE A 75 -18.27 -20.56 0.88
CA ILE A 75 -19.33 -20.62 -0.13
C ILE A 75 -20.71 -20.65 0.55
N GLU A 76 -20.90 -21.58 1.49
CA GLU A 76 -22.14 -21.69 2.24
C GLU A 76 -22.40 -20.44 3.09
N PHE A 77 -21.37 -19.85 3.69
CA PHE A 77 -21.49 -18.61 4.44
C PHE A 77 -22.06 -17.49 3.58
N VAL A 78 -21.55 -17.32 2.36
CA VAL A 78 -22.07 -16.34 1.41
C VAL A 78 -23.52 -16.65 1.04
N MET A 79 -23.88 -17.92 0.83
CA MET A 79 -25.25 -18.32 0.54
C MET A 79 -26.22 -18.04 1.71
N ARG A 80 -25.86 -18.46 2.93
CA ARG A 80 -26.65 -18.21 4.16
C ARG A 80 -26.90 -16.73 4.41
N HIS A 81 -25.93 -15.88 4.07
CA HIS A 81 -26.02 -14.42 4.25
C HIS A 81 -26.43 -13.69 2.97
N LYS A 82 -27.09 -14.37 2.03
CA LYS A 82 -27.68 -13.78 0.81
C LYS A 82 -26.69 -12.89 0.05
N GLY A 83 -25.47 -13.38 -0.12
CA GLY A 83 -24.38 -12.70 -0.85
C GLY A 83 -23.39 -11.92 0.03
N ALA A 84 -23.50 -12.00 1.37
CA ALA A 84 -22.58 -11.43 2.36
C ALA A 84 -22.17 -9.97 2.07
N LYS A 85 -23.16 -9.09 1.84
CA LYS A 85 -22.92 -7.69 1.44
C LYS A 85 -22.00 -6.92 2.41
N HIS A 86 -22.01 -7.28 3.70
CA HIS A 86 -21.16 -6.68 4.73
C HIS A 86 -19.65 -6.99 4.58
N LEU A 87 -19.28 -8.05 3.84
CA LEU A 87 -17.87 -8.37 3.54
C LEU A 87 -17.38 -7.72 2.24
N ARG A 88 -18.28 -7.08 1.47
CA ARG A 88 -17.88 -6.40 0.24
C ARG A 88 -17.26 -5.04 0.61
N PRO A 89 -16.11 -4.67 0.03
CA PRO A 89 -15.55 -3.35 0.24
C PRO A 89 -16.56 -2.26 -0.14
N LEU A 90 -16.85 -1.33 0.78
CA LEU A 90 -17.76 -0.21 0.53
C LEU A 90 -17.28 0.68 -0.62
N ALA A 91 -15.97 0.67 -0.89
CA ALA A 91 -15.34 1.36 -2.00
C ALA A 91 -15.95 1.04 -3.37
N ARG A 92 -16.57 -0.14 -3.56
CA ARG A 92 -17.25 -0.51 -4.81
C ARG A 92 -18.48 0.37 -5.10
N ASN A 93 -19.10 0.92 -4.07
CA ASN A 93 -20.31 1.73 -4.20
C ASN A 93 -20.02 3.22 -4.34
N LEU A 94 -18.74 3.62 -4.27
CA LEU A 94 -18.34 5.03 -4.39
C LEU A 94 -18.30 5.46 -5.86
N THR A 95 -18.66 6.72 -6.10
CA THR A 95 -18.39 7.34 -7.40
C THR A 95 -16.87 7.49 -7.59
N TRP A 96 -16.43 7.61 -8.85
CA TRP A 96 -15.00 7.70 -9.15
C TRP A 96 -14.31 8.86 -8.39
N TYR A 97 -14.97 10.00 -8.21
CA TYR A 97 -14.40 11.16 -7.52
C TYR A 97 -14.37 10.98 -5.99
N GLN A 98 -15.35 10.28 -5.40
CA GLN A 98 -15.33 9.90 -3.97
C GLN A 98 -14.25 8.85 -3.70
N TYR A 99 -14.12 7.86 -4.58
CA TYR A 99 -13.08 6.85 -4.49
C TYR A 99 -11.67 7.47 -4.47
N HIS A 100 -11.45 8.52 -5.28
CA HIS A 100 -10.21 9.30 -5.30
C HIS A 100 -10.22 10.50 -4.33
N SER A 101 -11.23 10.63 -3.46
CA SER A 101 -11.35 11.67 -2.43
C SER A 101 -11.24 13.13 -2.95
N LEU A 102 -11.70 13.39 -4.18
CA LEU A 102 -11.61 14.73 -4.78
C LEU A 102 -12.48 15.77 -4.07
N ASP A 103 -13.59 15.32 -3.49
CA ASP A 103 -14.47 16.13 -2.64
C ASP A 103 -13.75 16.59 -1.36
N VAL A 104 -13.06 15.68 -0.68
CA VAL A 104 -12.26 15.97 0.52
C VAL A 104 -11.09 16.90 0.19
N ILE A 105 -10.36 16.60 -0.89
CA ILE A 105 -9.25 17.43 -1.35
C ILE A 105 -9.73 18.86 -1.66
N GLY A 106 -10.84 18.99 -2.41
CA GLY A 106 -11.44 20.29 -2.73
C GLY A 106 -11.85 21.08 -1.48
N PHE A 107 -12.47 20.41 -0.51
CA PHE A 107 -12.84 21.04 0.77
C PHE A 107 -11.61 21.54 1.56
N LEU A 108 -10.55 20.73 1.63
CA LEU A 108 -9.30 21.13 2.29
C LEU A 108 -8.63 22.32 1.60
N PHE A 109 -8.59 22.33 0.26
CA PHE A 109 -8.11 23.48 -0.51
C PHE A 109 -8.93 24.74 -0.23
N ALA A 110 -10.26 24.63 -0.17
CA ALA A 110 -11.14 25.76 0.15
C ALA A 110 -10.86 26.32 1.56
N CYS A 111 -10.63 25.45 2.56
CA CYS A 111 -10.26 25.86 3.91
C CYS A 111 -8.93 26.63 3.92
N VAL A 112 -7.91 26.11 3.24
CA VAL A 112 -6.60 26.78 3.12
C VAL A 112 -6.73 28.13 2.42
N ALA A 113 -7.47 28.19 1.31
CA ALA A 113 -7.70 29.42 0.57
C ALA A 113 -8.46 30.47 1.40
N ALA A 114 -9.47 30.05 2.16
CA ALA A 114 -10.21 30.92 3.06
C ALA A 114 -9.30 31.48 4.17
N MET A 115 -8.51 30.63 4.83
CA MET A 115 -7.54 31.07 5.84
C MET A 115 -6.54 32.08 5.25
N ALA A 116 -5.97 31.79 4.08
CA ALA A 116 -5.06 32.70 3.39
C ALA A 116 -5.73 34.03 3.02
N PHE A 117 -6.98 34.00 2.56
CA PHE A 117 -7.75 35.20 2.26
C PHE A 117 -7.97 36.06 3.51
N PHE A 118 -8.38 35.46 4.62
CA PHE A 118 -8.60 36.18 5.87
C PHE A 118 -7.31 36.75 6.46
N THR A 119 -6.19 36.04 6.39
CA THR A 119 -4.89 36.56 6.85
C THR A 119 -4.44 37.73 5.98
N ILE A 120 -4.52 37.62 4.65
CA ILE A 120 -4.20 38.72 3.73
C ILE A 120 -5.08 39.94 4.01
N LYS A 121 -6.40 39.77 4.13
CA LYS A 121 -7.32 40.87 4.42
C LYS A 121 -7.05 41.52 5.77
N SER A 122 -6.76 40.72 6.80
CA SER A 122 -6.42 41.24 8.13
C SER A 122 -5.11 42.03 8.11
N CYS A 123 -4.06 41.50 7.45
CA CYS A 123 -2.79 42.21 7.27
C CYS A 123 -2.96 43.53 6.50
N LEU A 124 -3.72 43.52 5.39
CA LEU A 124 -4.00 44.73 4.62
C LEU A 124 -4.80 45.77 5.41
N PHE A 125 -5.79 45.33 6.20
CA PHE A 125 -6.57 46.22 7.06
C PHE A 125 -5.69 46.87 8.15
N ILE A 126 -4.83 46.08 8.79
CA ILE A 126 -3.85 46.57 9.76
C ILE A 126 -2.91 47.59 9.09
N TYR A 127 -2.35 47.26 7.93
CA TYR A 127 -1.48 48.15 7.16
C TYR A 127 -2.17 49.49 6.82
N GLN A 128 -3.40 49.45 6.31
CA GLN A 128 -4.17 50.66 5.98
C GLN A 128 -4.45 51.52 7.21
N LYS A 129 -4.74 50.91 8.37
CA LYS A 129 -4.96 51.64 9.63
C LYS A 129 -3.68 52.35 10.09
N PHE A 130 -2.54 51.67 10.05
CA PHE A 130 -1.24 52.28 10.39
C PHE A 130 -0.83 53.38 9.40
N ALA A 131 -1.02 53.17 8.09
CA ALA A 131 -0.75 54.17 7.07
C ALA A 131 -1.57 55.46 7.27
N LYS A 132 -2.88 55.33 7.57
CA LYS A 132 -3.77 56.48 7.87
C LYS A 132 -3.38 57.21 9.16
N MET A 133 -2.96 56.48 10.20
CA MET A 133 -2.53 57.09 11.46
C MET A 133 -1.23 57.88 11.28
N GLY A 134 -0.28 57.37 10.48
CA GLY A 134 0.95 58.08 10.12
C GLY A 134 0.73 59.32 9.26
N THR A 135 -0.29 59.33 8.39
CA THR A 135 -0.66 60.55 7.62
C THR A 135 -1.33 61.60 8.51
N LYS A 136 -2.13 61.19 9.49
CA LYS A 136 -2.77 62.12 10.44
C LYS A 136 -1.74 62.84 11.32
N MET A 137 -0.77 62.12 11.89
CA MET A 137 0.31 62.71 12.70
C MET A 137 1.25 63.65 11.92
N LYS A 138 1.28 63.58 10.58
CA LYS A 138 2.10 64.46 9.74
C LYS A 138 1.38 65.75 9.34
N ASN A 139 0.06 65.82 9.55
CA ASN A 139 -0.80 66.94 9.19
C ASN A 139 -1.32 67.74 10.41
N GLU A 140 -0.96 67.33 11.64
CA GLU A 140 -1.05 68.10 12.89
C GLU A 140 0.33 68.70 13.20
#